data_AF-A0A928GD04-F1
#
_entry.id   AF-A0A928GD04-F1
#
_cell.length_a   1.000
_cell.length_b   1.000
_cell.length_c   1.000
_cell.angle_alpha   90.00
_cell.angle_beta   90.00
_cell.angle_gamma   90.00
#
_symmetry.space_group_name_H-M   'P 1'
#
loop_
_entity.id
_entity.type
_entity.pdbx_description
1 polymer ?
#
loop_
_entity_poly.entity_id
_entity_poly.type
_entity_poly.pdbx_seq_one_letter_code
_entity_poly.pdbx_strand_id
1 'polypeptide(L)'
;MIVKPSIAFNDFAGTAKDVTARNVKGRNILSSRAQHSKIVTPAQAVSRNRLSKISRTFRQLSDSQINQWEVLAGHLKGISTFGQAASLTAHNAFVRINSNRAMVGMPPLEEAPVYLADVPEVLYEDLWISPDMIVFTGLEVPSDTYRLVVKMSPAQSPGTSSGWSKTVIVAPGIVDDWGEANITKLFTETIGVAPQEGLKYYLECWWLDTETGFTGESMWISAICKAGSTAYNQEYTPRARVTLNEVADSEGFESLDIELSHGSTILSVDATYSNNTGVASGQFVLKKTNKTLPDLRAWALARCSNPDRNYMARPNLFAIWIHTWQKETEGTFAHRGGQYENEFVEVFGSGPCIEY
;
A
#
# COMPACT_ATOMS: atom_id res chain seq x y z
N MET A 1 26.42 -53.19 33.55
CA MET A 1 25.07 -53.36 34.11
C MET A 1 24.39 -52.00 34.08
N ILE A 2 23.51 -51.76 33.09
CA ILE A 2 22.77 -50.50 32.99
C ILE A 2 21.58 -50.62 33.95
N VAL A 3 21.65 -49.91 35.07
CA VAL A 3 20.59 -49.90 36.08
C VAL A 3 19.38 -49.20 35.47
N LYS A 4 18.29 -49.95 35.26
CA LYS A 4 17.00 -49.35 34.91
C LYS A 4 16.51 -48.56 36.13
N PRO A 5 16.15 -47.26 35.99
CA PRO A 5 15.54 -46.53 37.08
C PRO A 5 14.26 -47.26 37.53
N SER A 6 13.93 -47.15 38.82
CA SER A 6 12.82 -47.88 39.44
C SER A 6 11.48 -47.62 38.72
N ILE A 7 10.59 -48.62 38.77
CA ILE A 7 9.24 -48.61 38.17
C ILE A 7 8.44 -47.34 38.52
N ALA A 8 8.76 -46.71 39.66
CA ALA A 8 8.15 -45.48 40.16
C ALA A 8 8.37 -44.24 39.26
N PHE A 9 9.40 -44.24 38.39
CA PHE A 9 9.63 -43.11 37.48
C PHE A 9 9.01 -43.31 36.10
N ASN A 10 8.59 -44.52 35.71
CA ASN A 10 8.05 -44.75 34.36
C ASN A 10 6.66 -44.14 34.15
N ASP A 11 5.90 -43.93 35.22
CA ASP A 11 4.52 -43.43 35.19
C ASP A 11 4.40 -41.97 35.64
N PHE A 12 5.51 -41.20 35.59
CA PHE A 12 5.50 -39.78 35.94
C PHE A 12 4.82 -38.96 34.82
N ALA A 13 3.49 -38.88 34.88
CA ALA A 13 2.66 -38.09 33.99
C ALA A 13 1.79 -37.12 34.81
N GLY A 14 1.74 -35.86 34.39
CA GLY A 14 0.96 -34.85 35.08
C GLY A 14 1.55 -33.45 34.92
N THR A 15 0.76 -32.44 35.26
CA THR A 15 1.21 -31.05 35.25
C THR A 15 1.31 -30.54 36.68
N ALA A 16 2.47 -30.00 37.04
CA ALA A 16 2.72 -29.34 38.30
C ALA A 16 3.21 -27.91 38.03
N LYS A 17 2.38 -26.92 38.38
CA LYS A 17 2.59 -25.50 38.05
C LYS A 17 2.86 -25.31 36.55
N ASP A 18 4.05 -24.83 36.20
CA ASP A 18 4.44 -24.55 34.83
C ASP A 18 5.13 -25.73 34.15
N VAL A 19 5.26 -26.90 34.77
CA VAL A 19 5.97 -28.06 34.20
C VAL A 19 4.99 -29.21 33.98
N THR A 20 4.90 -29.68 32.74
CA THR A 20 4.17 -30.88 32.35
C THR A 20 5.16 -32.02 32.11
N ALA A 21 4.98 -33.12 32.85
CA ALA A 21 5.64 -34.38 32.61
C ALA A 21 4.77 -35.29 31.73
N ARG A 22 5.36 -35.88 30.70
CA ARG A 22 4.73 -36.94 29.90
C ARG A 22 5.73 -38.02 29.53
N ASN A 23 5.27 -39.28 29.52
CA ASN A 23 6.07 -40.37 28.98
C ASN A 23 5.80 -40.51 27.48
N VAL A 24 6.86 -40.45 26.65
CA VAL A 24 6.78 -40.69 25.21
C VAL A 24 7.84 -41.72 24.84
N LYS A 25 7.41 -42.87 24.32
CA LYS A 25 8.29 -43.97 23.88
C LYS A 25 9.30 -44.42 24.95
N GLY A 26 8.86 -44.52 26.21
CA GLY A 26 9.70 -44.98 27.33
C GLY A 26 10.69 -43.92 27.86
N ARG A 27 10.51 -42.65 27.48
CA ARG A 27 11.28 -41.51 28.01
C ARG A 27 10.32 -40.53 28.68
N ASN A 28 10.68 -40.07 29.87
CA ASN A 28 9.98 -38.96 30.52
C ASN A 28 10.46 -37.64 29.92
N ILE A 29 9.53 -36.89 29.35
CA ILE A 29 9.75 -35.54 28.82
C ILE A 29 9.09 -34.56 29.79
N LEU A 30 9.89 -33.65 30.32
CA LEU A 30 9.42 -32.50 31.09
C LEU A 30 9.40 -31.29 30.14
N SER A 31 8.23 -30.70 29.93
CA SER A 31 8.07 -29.46 29.18
C SER A 31 7.55 -28.36 30.09
N SER A 32 8.19 -27.19 30.09
CA SER A 32 7.60 -26.02 30.70
C SER A 32 6.51 -25.41 29.80
N ARG A 33 5.51 -24.77 30.40
CA ARG A 33 4.53 -23.96 29.67
C ARG A 33 5.30 -22.87 28.93
N ALA A 34 5.00 -22.68 27.65
CA ALA A 34 5.58 -21.59 26.88
C ALA A 34 5.28 -20.27 27.60
N GLN A 35 6.31 -19.65 28.17
CA GLN A 35 6.21 -18.34 28.77
C GLN A 35 6.45 -17.31 27.67
N HIS A 36 5.47 -16.43 27.45
CA HIS A 36 5.60 -15.31 26.53
C HIS A 36 6.76 -14.43 26.99
N SER A 37 7.60 -14.01 26.05
CA SER A 37 8.63 -13.02 26.33
C SER A 37 7.99 -11.78 26.97
N LYS A 38 8.55 -11.28 28.06
CA LYS A 38 8.12 -10.01 28.68
C LYS A 38 8.52 -8.78 27.86
N ILE A 39 9.29 -8.97 26.79
CA ILE A 39 9.74 -7.90 25.90
C ILE A 39 8.60 -7.57 24.94
N VAL A 40 8.04 -6.38 25.06
CA VAL A 40 7.03 -5.84 24.15
C VAL A 40 7.73 -4.86 23.21
N THR A 41 7.67 -5.12 21.91
CA THR A 41 8.19 -4.19 20.90
C THR A 41 7.28 -2.96 20.78
N PRO A 42 7.80 -1.79 20.36
CA PRO A 42 6.97 -0.60 20.14
C PRO A 42 5.75 -0.86 19.23
N ALA A 43 5.95 -1.62 18.14
CA ALA A 43 4.87 -2.00 17.23
C ALA A 43 3.79 -2.85 17.91
N GLN A 44 4.18 -3.82 18.76
CA GLN A 44 3.24 -4.60 19.56
C GLN A 44 2.48 -3.72 20.56
N ALA A 45 3.14 -2.75 21.20
CA ALA A 45 2.48 -1.83 22.12
C ALA A 45 1.42 -0.97 21.39
N VAL A 46 1.76 -0.42 20.21
CA VAL A 46 0.81 0.35 19.38
C VAL A 46 -0.40 -0.50 18.99
N SER A 47 -0.18 -1.73 18.51
CA SER A 47 -1.27 -2.65 18.14
C SER A 47 -2.17 -2.97 19.33
N ARG A 48 -1.59 -3.29 20.50
CA ARG A 48 -2.36 -3.54 21.73
C ARG A 48 -3.16 -2.32 22.19
N ASN A 49 -2.58 -1.12 22.11
CA ASN A 49 -3.26 0.11 22.46
C ASN A 49 -4.43 0.41 21.52
N ARG A 50 -4.25 0.19 20.21
CA ARG A 50 -5.32 0.32 19.20
C ARG A 50 -6.47 -0.63 19.49
N LEU A 51 -6.20 -1.93 19.66
CA LEU A 51 -7.23 -2.92 20.00
C LEU A 51 -7.94 -2.57 21.31
N SER A 52 -7.19 -2.15 22.34
CA SER A 52 -7.75 -1.74 23.62
C SER A 52 -8.61 -0.47 23.53
N LYS A 53 -8.29 0.45 22.60
CA LYS A 53 -9.12 1.62 22.32
C LYS A 53 -10.43 1.20 21.65
N ILE A 54 -10.36 0.39 20.60
CA ILE A 54 -11.53 -0.11 19.87
C ILE A 54 -12.48 -0.88 20.80
N SER A 55 -11.96 -1.83 21.59
CA SER A 55 -12.80 -2.57 22.55
C SER A 55 -13.43 -1.70 23.64
N ARG A 56 -12.82 -0.56 24.01
CA ARG A 56 -13.43 0.39 24.94
C ARG A 56 -14.57 1.17 24.27
N THR A 57 -14.40 1.57 23.01
CA THR A 57 -15.45 2.24 22.23
C THR A 57 -16.70 1.37 22.11
N PHE A 58 -16.55 0.06 21.90
CA PHE A 58 -17.70 -0.86 21.84
C PHE A 58 -18.61 -0.79 23.09
N ARG A 59 -18.01 -0.61 24.28
CA ARG A 59 -18.76 -0.53 25.55
C ARG A 59 -19.54 0.78 25.73
N GLN A 60 -19.29 1.76 24.88
CA GLN A 60 -19.95 3.07 24.90
C GLN A 60 -21.10 3.15 23.89
N LEU A 61 -21.29 2.11 23.06
CA LEU A 61 -22.36 2.03 22.09
C LEU A 61 -23.72 1.87 22.79
N SER A 62 -24.76 2.41 22.15
CA SER A 62 -26.15 2.17 22.53
C SER A 62 -26.59 0.75 22.19
N ASP A 63 -27.65 0.27 22.85
CA ASP A 63 -28.25 -1.05 22.56
C ASP A 63 -28.68 -1.18 21.09
N SER A 64 -29.17 -0.09 20.48
CA SER A 64 -29.54 -0.06 19.06
C SER A 64 -28.33 -0.28 18.15
N GLN A 65 -27.20 0.37 18.44
CA GLN A 65 -25.96 0.18 17.69
C GLN A 65 -25.42 -1.24 17.88
N ILE A 66 -25.44 -1.77 19.12
CA ILE A 66 -25.02 -3.15 19.40
C ILE A 66 -25.85 -4.15 18.59
N ASN A 67 -27.16 -3.97 18.49
CA ASN A 67 -28.04 -4.83 17.69
C ASN A 67 -27.69 -4.79 16.20
N GLN A 68 -27.34 -3.62 15.64
CA GLN A 68 -26.85 -3.54 14.25
C GLN A 68 -25.58 -4.39 14.05
N TRP A 69 -24.65 -4.35 15.02
CA TRP A 69 -23.44 -5.18 14.99
C TRP A 69 -23.74 -6.68 15.17
N GLU A 70 -24.78 -7.05 15.92
CA GLU A 70 -25.24 -8.45 16.01
C GLU A 70 -25.77 -8.96 14.68
N VAL A 71 -26.59 -8.15 13.98
CA VAL A 71 -27.09 -8.46 12.65
C VAL A 71 -25.92 -8.66 11.68
N LEU A 72 -24.98 -7.72 11.63
CA LEU A 72 -23.80 -7.81 10.77
C LEU A 72 -22.94 -9.05 11.10
N ALA A 73 -22.73 -9.34 12.37
CA ALA A 73 -21.96 -10.50 12.81
C ALA A 73 -22.56 -11.84 12.31
N GLY A 74 -23.89 -11.87 12.11
CA GLY A 74 -24.60 -12.99 11.50
C GLY A 74 -24.20 -13.26 10.03
N HIS A 75 -23.83 -12.21 9.30
CA HIS A 75 -23.39 -12.28 7.89
C HIS A 75 -21.90 -12.61 7.75
N LEU A 76 -21.04 -12.14 8.66
CA LEU A 76 -19.57 -12.28 8.57
C LEU A 76 -18.99 -13.67 8.89
N LYS A 77 -19.80 -14.73 8.85
CA LYS A 77 -19.38 -16.10 9.19
C LYS A 77 -18.25 -16.55 8.25
N GLY A 78 -17.09 -16.86 8.81
CA GLY A 78 -15.91 -17.26 8.05
C GLY A 78 -16.03 -18.65 7.40
N ILE A 79 -15.26 -18.85 6.32
CA ILE A 79 -15.12 -20.12 5.60
C ILE A 79 -14.67 -21.21 6.58
N SER A 80 -15.46 -22.27 6.68
CA SER A 80 -15.22 -23.37 7.60
C SER A 80 -14.25 -24.39 7.00
N THR A 81 -13.00 -24.38 7.45
CA THR A 81 -12.02 -25.42 7.07
C THR A 81 -12.25 -26.76 7.78
N PHE A 82 -13.08 -26.80 8.84
CA PHE A 82 -13.33 -28.00 9.67
C PHE A 82 -14.83 -28.30 9.93
N GLY A 83 -15.74 -27.74 9.13
CA GLY A 83 -17.16 -28.14 9.11
C GLY A 83 -18.12 -27.43 10.11
N GLN A 84 -17.64 -26.49 10.94
CA GLN A 84 -18.51 -25.53 11.64
C GLN A 84 -17.97 -24.10 11.46
N ALA A 85 -18.79 -23.21 10.90
CA ALA A 85 -18.47 -21.79 10.85
C ALA A 85 -18.67 -21.21 12.25
N ALA A 86 -17.60 -20.72 12.88
CA ALA A 86 -17.70 -20.05 14.16
C ALA A 86 -18.55 -18.78 14.00
N SER A 87 -19.65 -18.67 14.75
CA SER A 87 -20.47 -17.46 14.78
C SER A 87 -19.66 -16.31 15.37
N LEU A 88 -19.57 -15.20 14.64
CA LEU A 88 -18.97 -13.98 15.14
C LEU A 88 -19.94 -13.34 16.14
N THR A 89 -19.43 -12.76 17.23
CA THR A 89 -20.22 -11.91 18.13
C THR A 89 -20.20 -10.46 17.64
N ALA A 90 -21.15 -9.63 18.07
CA ALA A 90 -21.15 -8.19 17.76
C ALA A 90 -19.82 -7.52 18.12
N HIS A 91 -19.27 -7.80 19.31
CA HIS A 91 -17.97 -7.27 19.71
C HIS A 91 -16.84 -7.71 18.76
N ASN A 92 -16.83 -8.97 18.31
CA ASN A 92 -15.79 -9.46 17.41
C ASN A 92 -15.95 -8.88 16.00
N ALA A 93 -17.18 -8.69 15.52
CA ALA A 93 -17.47 -7.96 14.28
C ALA A 93 -16.97 -6.52 14.36
N PHE A 94 -17.33 -5.81 15.43
CA PHE A 94 -16.92 -4.45 15.71
C PHE A 94 -15.40 -4.33 15.73
N VAL A 95 -14.71 -5.18 16.50
CA VAL A 95 -13.25 -5.15 16.60
C VAL A 95 -12.59 -5.45 15.26
N ARG A 96 -13.07 -6.46 14.51
CA ARG A 96 -12.52 -6.81 13.18
C ARG A 96 -12.62 -5.64 12.22
N ILE A 97 -13.83 -5.11 12.01
CA ILE A 97 -14.08 -4.02 11.07
C ILE A 97 -13.31 -2.75 11.47
N ASN A 98 -13.37 -2.36 12.73
CA ASN A 98 -12.69 -1.14 13.18
C ASN A 98 -11.17 -1.29 13.26
N SER A 99 -10.63 -2.50 13.41
CA SER A 99 -9.18 -2.73 13.30
C SER A 99 -8.69 -2.52 11.86
N ASN A 100 -9.47 -2.98 10.87
CA ASN A 100 -9.19 -2.76 9.46
C ASN A 100 -9.24 -1.27 9.11
N ARG A 101 -10.31 -0.56 9.51
CA ARG A 101 -10.41 0.89 9.32
C ARG A 101 -9.25 1.64 9.97
N ALA A 102 -8.89 1.28 11.20
CA ALA A 102 -7.76 1.89 11.89
C ALA A 102 -6.41 1.61 11.18
N MET A 103 -6.27 0.49 10.47
CA MET A 103 -5.07 0.16 9.67
C MET A 103 -4.81 1.22 8.59
N VAL A 104 -5.87 1.71 7.95
CA VAL A 104 -5.83 2.76 6.91
C VAL A 104 -6.08 4.17 7.47
N GLY A 105 -5.98 4.35 8.79
CA GLY A 105 -6.10 5.66 9.43
C GLY A 105 -7.54 6.19 9.57
N MET A 106 -8.54 5.38 9.23
CA MET A 106 -9.95 5.78 9.33
C MET A 106 -10.47 5.70 10.78
N PRO A 107 -11.39 6.58 11.20
CA PRO A 107 -12.00 6.54 12.53
C PRO A 107 -12.91 5.31 12.68
N PRO A 108 -13.12 4.81 13.91
CA PRO A 108 -14.02 3.69 14.14
C PRO A 108 -15.47 4.06 13.79
N LEU A 109 -16.21 3.13 13.21
CA LEU A 109 -17.66 3.24 13.04
C LEU A 109 -18.37 2.91 14.35
N GLU A 110 -19.34 3.72 14.71
CA GLU A 110 -20.26 3.44 15.82
C GLU A 110 -21.44 2.57 15.36
N GLU A 111 -21.96 2.85 14.17
CA GLU A 111 -23.01 2.09 13.49
C GLU A 111 -22.42 0.98 12.62
N ALA A 112 -23.09 -0.16 12.54
CA ALA A 112 -22.58 -1.27 11.73
C ALA A 112 -22.78 -0.97 10.23
N PRO A 113 -21.76 -1.16 9.38
CA PRO A 113 -21.91 -0.98 7.94
C PRO A 113 -22.87 -2.04 7.37
N VAL A 114 -23.60 -1.65 6.32
CA VAL A 114 -24.50 -2.56 5.61
C VAL A 114 -23.67 -3.53 4.77
N TYR A 115 -23.91 -4.83 4.95
CA TYR A 115 -23.29 -5.86 4.12
C TYR A 115 -24.12 -6.05 2.84
N LEU A 116 -23.63 -5.50 1.73
CA LEU A 116 -24.31 -5.53 0.42
C LEU A 116 -23.78 -6.63 -0.49
N ALA A 117 -22.46 -6.79 -0.54
CA ALA A 117 -21.77 -7.75 -1.38
C ALA A 117 -20.40 -8.09 -0.78
N ASP A 118 -19.83 -9.20 -1.20
CA ASP A 118 -18.45 -9.54 -0.89
C ASP A 118 -17.47 -8.63 -1.63
N VAL A 119 -16.38 -8.28 -0.96
CA VAL A 119 -15.26 -7.59 -1.58
C VAL A 119 -14.55 -8.60 -2.49
N PRO A 120 -14.38 -8.31 -3.79
CA PRO A 120 -13.76 -9.23 -4.75
C PRO A 120 -12.28 -9.48 -4.43
N GLU A 121 -11.71 -10.48 -5.11
CA GLU A 121 -10.28 -10.77 -5.08
C GLU A 121 -9.47 -9.69 -5.81
N VAL A 122 -8.16 -9.64 -5.53
CA VAL A 122 -7.23 -8.73 -6.20
C VAL A 122 -6.88 -9.29 -7.57
N LEU A 123 -7.27 -8.57 -8.63
CA LEU A 123 -6.87 -8.88 -10.00
C LEU A 123 -5.73 -7.94 -10.41
N TYR A 124 -4.67 -8.52 -10.97
CA TYR A 124 -3.52 -7.81 -11.49
C TYR A 124 -2.93 -8.58 -12.69
N GLU A 125 -2.23 -7.88 -13.58
CA GLU A 125 -1.65 -8.48 -14.78
C GLU A 125 -0.30 -9.17 -14.48
N ASP A 126 0.62 -8.46 -13.84
CA ASP A 126 1.93 -9.00 -13.46
C ASP A 126 2.53 -8.27 -12.24
N LEU A 127 3.54 -8.90 -11.64
CA LEU A 127 4.25 -8.48 -10.45
C LEU A 127 5.76 -8.52 -10.72
N TRP A 128 6.44 -7.42 -10.45
CA TRP A 128 7.89 -7.38 -10.39
C TRP A 128 8.36 -7.40 -8.95
N ILE A 129 9.31 -8.28 -8.67
CA ILE A 129 10.14 -8.24 -7.47
C ILE A 129 11.57 -8.29 -7.97
N SER A 130 12.23 -7.13 -7.99
CA SER A 130 13.64 -6.97 -8.34
C SER A 130 14.36 -6.25 -7.20
N PRO A 131 15.71 -6.19 -7.20
CA PRO A 131 16.45 -5.49 -6.15
C PRO A 131 16.06 -4.02 -5.98
N ASP A 132 15.63 -3.38 -7.08
CA ASP A 132 15.32 -1.95 -7.11
C ASP A 132 13.82 -1.66 -7.03
N MET A 133 12.95 -2.66 -7.21
CA MET A 133 11.51 -2.42 -7.22
C MET A 133 10.64 -3.62 -6.81
N ILE A 134 9.50 -3.30 -6.21
CA ILE A 134 8.36 -4.20 -6.03
C ILE A 134 7.12 -3.48 -6.54
N VAL A 135 6.56 -3.94 -7.66
CA VAL A 135 5.48 -3.25 -8.37
C VAL A 135 4.45 -4.25 -8.88
N PHE A 136 3.19 -4.02 -8.55
CA PHE A 136 2.04 -4.61 -9.23
C PHE A 136 1.66 -3.74 -10.43
N THR A 137 1.28 -4.37 -11.54
CA THR A 137 0.78 -3.68 -12.74
C THR A 137 -0.54 -4.27 -13.19
N GLY A 138 -1.32 -3.50 -13.95
CA GLY A 138 -2.64 -3.92 -14.43
C GLY A 138 -3.61 -4.24 -13.30
N LEU A 139 -3.51 -3.54 -12.16
CA LEU A 139 -4.44 -3.69 -11.05
C LEU A 139 -5.83 -3.21 -11.48
N GLU A 140 -6.82 -4.09 -11.33
CA GLU A 140 -8.22 -3.73 -11.52
C GLU A 140 -8.82 -3.31 -10.18
N VAL A 141 -8.95 -2.00 -9.96
CA VAL A 141 -9.50 -1.46 -8.71
C VAL A 141 -11.03 -1.44 -8.80
N PRO A 142 -11.75 -2.23 -7.97
CA PRO A 142 -13.20 -2.37 -8.10
C PRO A 142 -14.00 -1.12 -7.67
N SER A 143 -13.43 -0.29 -6.80
CA SER A 143 -14.08 0.88 -6.19
C SER A 143 -13.04 1.89 -5.70
N ASP A 144 -13.35 3.18 -5.81
CA ASP A 144 -12.51 4.29 -5.33
C ASP A 144 -12.28 4.28 -3.80
N THR A 145 -13.10 3.53 -3.06
CA THR A 145 -12.96 3.37 -1.60
C THR A 145 -11.99 2.26 -1.22
N TYR A 146 -11.59 1.41 -2.17
CA TYR A 146 -10.77 0.23 -1.91
C TYR A 146 -9.29 0.58 -1.89
N ARG A 147 -8.57 -0.01 -0.96
CA ARG A 147 -7.13 0.14 -0.81
C ARG A 147 -6.47 -1.22 -0.81
N LEU A 148 -5.37 -1.34 -1.55
CA LEU A 148 -4.62 -2.58 -1.62
C LEU A 148 -3.83 -2.75 -0.32
N VAL A 149 -4.09 -3.83 0.40
CA VAL A 149 -3.28 -4.22 1.56
C VAL A 149 -2.30 -5.31 1.13
N VAL A 150 -1.03 -5.16 1.47
CA VAL A 150 0.01 -6.14 1.17
C VAL A 150 0.77 -6.51 2.43
N LYS A 151 0.84 -7.82 2.70
CA LYS A 151 1.83 -8.41 3.58
C LYS A 151 2.94 -9.05 2.77
N MET A 152 4.17 -8.94 3.25
CA MET A 152 5.31 -9.55 2.59
C MET A 152 6.29 -10.12 3.63
N SER A 153 6.95 -11.23 3.30
CA SER A 153 8.00 -11.79 4.12
C SER A 153 9.34 -11.09 3.88
N PRO A 154 10.27 -11.10 4.84
CA PRO A 154 11.68 -10.84 4.53
C PRO A 154 12.22 -11.92 3.57
N ALA A 155 13.41 -11.69 3.01
CA ALA A 155 14.04 -12.61 2.07
C ALA A 155 14.16 -14.04 2.65
N GLN A 156 13.73 -15.05 1.89
CA GLN A 156 13.83 -16.47 2.24
C GLN A 156 14.77 -17.19 1.27
N SER A 157 15.31 -18.32 1.71
CA SER A 157 16.07 -19.17 0.79
C SER A 157 15.16 -19.70 -0.34
N PRO A 158 15.68 -19.89 -1.56
CA PRO A 158 14.89 -20.38 -2.69
C PRO A 158 14.23 -21.73 -2.44
N GLY A 159 14.91 -22.59 -1.68
CA GLY A 159 14.41 -23.92 -1.30
C GLY A 159 13.34 -23.92 -0.21
N THR A 160 12.98 -22.77 0.37
CA THR A 160 11.89 -22.68 1.33
C THR A 160 10.56 -22.97 0.63
N SER A 161 9.78 -23.93 1.14
CA SER A 161 8.48 -24.32 0.59
C SER A 161 7.29 -23.53 1.15
N SER A 162 7.41 -22.99 2.37
CA SER A 162 6.38 -22.13 2.98
C SER A 162 7.02 -21.09 3.90
N GLY A 163 6.68 -19.82 3.68
CA GLY A 163 7.15 -18.67 4.47
C GLY A 163 6.04 -17.73 4.92
N TRP A 164 4.78 -18.11 4.74
CA TRP A 164 3.59 -17.28 5.01
C TRP A 164 3.49 -16.78 6.45
N SER A 165 3.94 -17.58 7.42
CA SER A 165 3.97 -17.21 8.84
C SER A 165 4.99 -16.12 9.19
N LYS A 166 5.87 -15.75 8.23
CA LYS A 166 6.88 -14.70 8.39
C LYS A 166 6.48 -13.39 7.71
N THR A 167 5.29 -13.33 7.12
CA THR A 167 4.80 -12.12 6.45
C THR A 167 4.38 -11.07 7.47
N VAL A 168 4.64 -9.81 7.16
CA VAL A 168 4.20 -8.64 7.92
C VAL A 168 3.54 -7.66 6.97
N ILE A 169 2.60 -6.86 7.46
CA ILE A 169 1.93 -5.83 6.65
C ILE A 169 3.00 -4.78 6.28
N VAL A 170 3.33 -4.71 4.99
CA VAL A 170 4.28 -3.72 4.45
C VAL A 170 3.53 -2.53 3.84
N ALA A 171 2.35 -2.78 3.28
CA ALA A 171 1.49 -1.76 2.71
C ALA A 171 0.09 -1.87 3.35
N PRO A 172 -0.27 -1.00 4.30
CA PRO A 172 -1.54 -1.10 5.01
C PRO A 172 -2.77 -0.62 4.21
N GLY A 173 -2.56 -0.02 3.03
CA GLY A 173 -3.64 0.47 2.16
C GLY A 173 -3.11 1.44 1.11
N ILE A 174 -2.62 0.91 0.00
CA ILE A 174 -2.13 1.67 -1.14
C ILE A 174 -3.30 2.01 -2.08
N VAL A 175 -3.27 3.22 -2.61
CA VAL A 175 -4.08 3.62 -3.78
C VAL A 175 -3.25 3.28 -5.01
N ASP A 176 -3.86 2.61 -5.98
CA ASP A 176 -3.18 2.37 -7.24
C ASP A 176 -2.98 3.69 -7.98
N ASP A 177 -2.08 3.65 -8.93
CA ASP A 177 -1.77 4.77 -9.80
C ASP A 177 -1.86 4.26 -11.23
N TRP A 178 -3.05 4.42 -11.83
CA TRP A 178 -3.36 3.89 -13.16
C TRP A 178 -3.09 2.39 -13.28
N GLY A 179 -3.53 1.61 -12.29
CA GLY A 179 -3.31 0.17 -12.26
C GLY A 179 -1.90 -0.26 -11.83
N GLU A 180 -1.02 0.68 -11.45
CA GLU A 180 0.28 0.37 -10.85
C GLU A 180 0.26 0.58 -9.33
N ALA A 181 0.84 -0.35 -8.57
CA ALA A 181 1.10 -0.15 -7.14
C ALA A 181 2.56 -0.47 -6.82
N ASN A 182 3.36 0.59 -6.65
CA ASN A 182 4.76 0.48 -6.25
C ASN A 182 4.89 0.46 -4.72
N ILE A 183 5.29 -0.69 -4.17
CA ILE A 183 5.40 -0.89 -2.72
C ILE A 183 6.85 -0.89 -2.21
N THR A 184 7.81 -0.61 -3.09
CA THR A 184 9.26 -0.74 -2.82
C THR A 184 9.71 0.04 -1.59
N LYS A 185 9.31 1.31 -1.51
CA LYS A 185 9.68 2.19 -0.40
C LYS A 185 9.10 1.68 0.92
N LEU A 186 7.80 1.36 0.92
CA LEU A 186 7.08 0.85 2.09
C LEU A 186 7.65 -0.49 2.58
N PHE A 187 8.01 -1.38 1.64
CA PHE A 187 8.70 -2.62 1.93
C PHE A 187 10.05 -2.36 2.59
N THR A 188 10.88 -1.48 2.02
CA THR A 188 12.23 -1.19 2.52
C THR A 188 12.18 -0.51 3.89
N GLU A 189 11.22 0.39 4.13
CA GLU A 189 10.98 1.02 5.43
C GLU A 189 10.53 0.02 6.50
N THR A 190 9.70 -0.96 6.13
CA THR A 190 9.15 -1.95 7.07
C THR A 190 10.13 -3.08 7.38
N ILE A 191 10.80 -3.62 6.35
CA ILE A 191 11.72 -4.77 6.46
C ILE A 191 13.15 -4.31 6.79
N GLY A 192 13.51 -3.08 6.40
CA GLY A 192 14.83 -2.49 6.63
C GLY A 192 15.90 -2.89 5.63
N VAL A 193 15.56 -3.70 4.62
CA VAL A 193 16.49 -4.19 3.59
C VAL A 193 15.77 -4.23 2.25
N ALA A 194 16.43 -3.81 1.18
CA ALA A 194 15.93 -3.95 -0.19
C ALA A 194 15.80 -5.43 -0.60
N PRO A 195 14.97 -5.74 -1.62
CA PRO A 195 14.91 -7.08 -2.16
C PRO A 195 16.28 -7.58 -2.64
N GLN A 196 16.54 -8.87 -2.51
CA GLN A 196 17.82 -9.48 -2.85
C GLN A 196 17.63 -10.47 -3.97
N GLU A 197 18.39 -10.29 -5.05
CA GLU A 197 18.32 -11.13 -6.23
C GLU A 197 18.54 -12.61 -5.88
N GLY A 198 17.76 -13.48 -6.52
CA GLY A 198 17.82 -14.92 -6.33
C GLY A 198 17.19 -15.42 -5.03
N LEU A 199 16.72 -14.55 -4.12
CA LEU A 199 15.98 -14.95 -2.91
C LEU A 199 14.46 -14.96 -3.13
N LYS A 200 13.76 -15.75 -2.30
CA LYS A 200 12.32 -16.00 -2.42
C LYS A 200 11.53 -15.15 -1.44
N TYR A 201 10.37 -14.68 -1.89
CA TYR A 201 9.44 -13.86 -1.13
C TYR A 201 8.05 -14.50 -1.12
N TYR A 202 7.35 -14.29 -0.02
CA TYR A 202 5.96 -14.71 0.19
C TYR A 202 5.14 -13.46 0.44
N LEU A 203 4.01 -13.35 -0.26
CA LEU A 203 3.27 -12.11 -0.38
C LEU A 203 1.76 -12.39 -0.36
N GLU A 204 1.06 -11.79 0.59
CA GLU A 204 -0.39 -11.94 0.77
C GLU A 204 -1.03 -10.58 0.52
N CYS A 205 -2.01 -10.48 -0.38
CA CYS A 205 -2.69 -9.23 -0.67
C CYS A 205 -4.21 -9.38 -0.74
N TRP A 206 -4.94 -8.32 -0.40
CA TRP A 206 -6.39 -8.23 -0.46
C TRP A 206 -6.86 -6.78 -0.56
N TRP A 207 -8.08 -6.58 -1.06
CA TRP A 207 -8.75 -5.28 -1.02
C TRP A 207 -9.33 -5.00 0.38
N LEU A 208 -9.14 -3.77 0.86
CA LEU A 208 -9.80 -3.24 2.05
C LEU A 208 -10.66 -2.04 1.63
N ASP A 209 -11.96 -2.13 1.88
CA ASP A 209 -12.86 -0.99 1.74
C ASP A 209 -12.68 -0.03 2.92
N THR A 210 -12.27 1.20 2.63
CA THR A 210 -12.03 2.22 3.66
C THR A 210 -13.31 2.80 4.26
N GLU A 211 -14.46 2.66 3.59
CA GLU A 211 -15.75 3.14 4.11
C GLU A 211 -16.40 2.13 5.03
N THR A 212 -16.42 0.86 4.66
CA THR A 212 -17.07 -0.19 5.47
C THR A 212 -16.10 -0.92 6.40
N GLY A 213 -14.81 -0.99 6.05
CA GLY A 213 -13.82 -1.82 6.73
C GLY A 213 -13.88 -3.31 6.37
N PHE A 214 -14.70 -3.69 5.37
CA PHE A 214 -14.71 -5.05 4.81
C PHE A 214 -13.42 -5.33 4.04
N THR A 215 -13.06 -6.61 3.98
CA THR A 215 -11.86 -7.09 3.29
C THR A 215 -12.24 -8.22 2.36
N GLY A 216 -11.62 -8.25 1.18
CA GLY A 216 -11.72 -9.38 0.25
C GLY A 216 -10.95 -10.60 0.74
N GLU A 217 -11.01 -11.67 -0.05
CA GLU A 217 -10.18 -12.85 0.20
C GLU A 217 -8.69 -12.53 -0.04
N SER A 218 -7.85 -13.15 0.77
CA SER A 218 -6.41 -13.03 0.64
C SER A 218 -5.92 -13.83 -0.56
N MET A 219 -5.22 -13.18 -1.48
CA MET A 219 -4.45 -13.82 -2.54
C MET A 219 -3.01 -14.08 -2.07
N TRP A 220 -2.47 -15.24 -2.45
CA TRP A 220 -1.18 -15.75 -1.95
C TRP A 220 -0.21 -15.92 -3.12
N ILE A 221 0.84 -15.11 -3.15
CA ILE A 221 1.88 -15.11 -4.19
C ILE A 221 3.24 -15.50 -3.60
N SER A 222 3.96 -16.40 -4.28
CA SER A 222 5.35 -16.70 -3.97
C SER A 222 6.23 -16.57 -5.20
N ALA A 223 7.27 -15.76 -5.10
CA ALA A 223 8.11 -15.40 -6.23
C ALA A 223 9.58 -15.24 -5.82
N ILE A 224 10.47 -15.46 -6.78
CA ILE A 224 11.91 -15.22 -6.63
C ILE A 224 12.21 -13.82 -7.15
N CYS A 225 13.00 -13.07 -6.38
CA CYS A 225 13.49 -11.77 -6.82
C CYS A 225 14.45 -11.94 -8.01
N LYS A 226 14.11 -11.31 -9.14
CA LYS A 226 14.85 -11.40 -10.41
C LYS A 226 14.58 -10.13 -11.24
N ALA A 227 15.39 -9.91 -12.29
CA ALA A 227 15.24 -8.73 -13.15
C ALA A 227 13.89 -8.69 -13.89
N GLY A 228 13.42 -9.85 -14.36
CA GLY A 228 12.17 -9.97 -15.10
C GLY A 228 10.94 -10.09 -14.20
N SER A 229 9.78 -9.86 -14.79
CA SER A 229 8.48 -10.02 -14.15
C SER A 229 8.20 -11.46 -13.68
N THR A 230 7.27 -11.61 -12.76
CA THR A 230 6.97 -12.93 -12.16
C THR A 230 6.25 -13.83 -13.16
N ALA A 231 5.23 -13.32 -13.86
CA ALA A 231 4.42 -14.11 -14.78
C ALA A 231 5.08 -14.26 -16.16
N TYR A 232 5.52 -13.16 -16.78
CA TYR A 232 5.97 -13.15 -18.18
C TYR A 232 7.50 -13.05 -18.37
N ASN A 233 8.27 -12.89 -17.29
CA ASN A 233 9.71 -12.67 -17.34
C ASN A 233 10.12 -11.46 -18.21
N GLN A 234 9.30 -10.41 -18.19
CA GLN A 234 9.51 -9.19 -18.97
C GLN A 234 10.29 -8.15 -18.18
N GLU A 235 11.05 -7.31 -18.88
CA GLU A 235 11.66 -6.12 -18.27
C GLU A 235 10.58 -5.09 -17.94
N TYR A 236 10.67 -4.48 -16.77
CA TYR A 236 9.76 -3.40 -16.40
C TYR A 236 10.12 -2.14 -17.16
N THR A 237 9.14 -1.56 -17.83
CA THR A 237 9.29 -0.25 -18.48
C THR A 237 8.42 0.74 -17.71
N PRO A 238 9.00 1.62 -16.87
CA PRO A 238 8.25 2.63 -16.15
C PRO A 238 7.47 3.54 -17.10
N ARG A 239 6.32 4.05 -16.63
CA ARG A 239 5.59 5.10 -17.34
C ARG A 239 6.45 6.35 -17.51
N ALA A 240 6.25 7.07 -18.61
CA ALA A 240 6.96 8.29 -18.93
C ALA A 240 6.32 9.47 -18.18
N ARG A 241 6.61 9.55 -16.88
CA ARG A 241 6.00 10.51 -15.95
C ARG A 241 7.04 11.31 -15.19
N VAL A 242 6.66 12.52 -14.81
CA VAL A 242 7.39 13.40 -13.90
C VAL A 242 6.45 13.87 -12.82
N THR A 243 6.83 13.63 -11.58
CA THR A 243 6.16 14.19 -10.40
C THR A 243 7.08 15.16 -9.67
N LEU A 244 6.52 16.02 -8.82
CA LEU A 244 7.32 16.96 -8.01
C LEU A 244 8.38 16.26 -7.14
N ASN A 245 8.15 15.00 -6.74
CA ASN A 245 9.11 14.22 -5.97
C ASN A 245 10.41 13.91 -6.74
N GLU A 246 10.38 13.98 -8.07
CA GLU A 246 11.50 13.72 -8.95
C GLU A 246 12.27 15.00 -9.32
N VAL A 247 11.76 16.15 -8.90
CA VAL A 247 12.34 17.48 -9.15
C VAL A 247 13.38 17.83 -8.10
N ALA A 248 14.58 18.22 -8.55
CA ALA A 248 15.68 18.67 -7.70
C ALA A 248 15.56 20.15 -7.35
N ASP A 249 15.17 20.95 -8.35
CA ASP A 249 14.99 22.40 -8.22
C ASP A 249 13.82 22.85 -9.09
N SER A 250 13.08 23.86 -8.63
CA SER A 250 11.89 24.36 -9.32
C SER A 250 11.64 25.83 -9.05
N GLU A 251 11.21 26.56 -10.07
CA GLU A 251 10.76 27.94 -9.96
C GLU A 251 9.28 28.01 -9.57
N GLY A 252 9.00 27.68 -8.30
CA GLY A 252 7.70 27.92 -7.68
C GLY A 252 6.61 26.90 -7.97
N PHE A 253 6.96 25.70 -8.44
CA PHE A 253 6.01 24.59 -8.54
C PHE A 253 5.58 24.12 -7.15
N GLU A 254 4.27 24.14 -6.91
CA GLU A 254 3.63 23.65 -5.69
C GLU A 254 3.09 22.22 -5.89
N SER A 255 2.67 21.92 -7.12
CA SER A 255 2.34 20.57 -7.58
C SER A 255 2.80 20.38 -9.01
N LEU A 256 3.22 19.15 -9.34
CA LEU A 256 3.64 18.79 -10.67
C LEU A 256 3.34 17.32 -10.89
N ASP A 257 2.56 17.06 -11.94
CA ASP A 257 2.30 15.75 -12.49
C ASP A 257 2.19 15.87 -14.01
N ILE A 258 3.14 15.27 -14.71
CA ILE A 258 3.17 15.25 -16.17
C ILE A 258 3.39 13.83 -16.61
N GLU A 259 2.53 13.32 -17.48
CA GLU A 259 2.64 11.96 -17.99
C GLU A 259 2.39 11.91 -19.49
N LEU A 260 3.26 11.20 -20.21
CA LEU A 260 2.99 10.80 -21.58
C LEU A 260 2.15 9.51 -21.54
N SER A 261 0.93 9.57 -22.08
CA SER A 261 0.04 8.41 -22.07
C SER A 261 0.64 7.26 -22.87
N HIS A 262 0.66 6.07 -22.28
CA HIS A 262 1.35 4.89 -22.81
C HIS A 262 0.97 4.61 -24.27
N GLY A 263 1.99 4.46 -25.13
CA GLY A 263 1.80 4.16 -26.56
C GLY A 263 1.20 5.30 -27.40
N SER A 264 1.13 6.53 -26.87
CA SER A 264 0.56 7.69 -27.56
C SER A 264 1.49 8.90 -27.51
N THR A 265 1.18 9.92 -28.31
CA THR A 265 1.85 11.23 -28.29
C THR A 265 1.00 12.27 -27.55
N ILE A 266 0.28 11.85 -26.50
CA ILE A 266 -0.57 12.72 -25.69
C ILE A 266 0.11 12.93 -24.34
N LEU A 267 0.33 14.20 -24.00
CA LEU A 267 0.78 14.62 -22.69
C LEU A 267 -0.44 14.93 -21.83
N SER A 268 -0.56 14.28 -20.68
CA SER A 268 -1.42 14.69 -19.58
C SER A 268 -0.63 15.56 -18.62
N VAL A 269 -1.23 16.63 -18.15
CA VAL A 269 -0.61 17.55 -17.20
C VAL A 269 -1.61 17.93 -16.11
N ASP A 270 -1.12 18.00 -14.89
CA ASP A 270 -1.74 18.63 -13.74
C ASP A 270 -0.63 19.26 -12.91
N ALA A 271 -0.55 20.58 -12.91
CA ALA A 271 0.50 21.30 -12.20
C ALA A 271 0.00 22.65 -11.72
N THR A 272 0.46 23.03 -10.52
CA THR A 272 0.27 24.36 -9.98
C THR A 272 1.61 25.00 -9.68
N TYR A 273 1.74 26.28 -10.03
CA TYR A 273 2.92 27.04 -9.66
C TYR A 273 2.58 28.52 -9.42
N SER A 274 3.40 29.15 -8.61
CA SER A 274 3.39 30.59 -8.35
C SER A 274 4.80 31.13 -8.54
N ASN A 275 4.98 32.17 -9.35
CA ASN A 275 6.32 32.67 -9.67
C ASN A 275 6.42 34.19 -9.53
N ASN A 276 7.41 34.68 -8.80
CA ASN A 276 7.67 36.12 -8.64
C ASN A 276 8.88 36.63 -9.44
N THR A 277 9.40 35.84 -10.38
CA THR A 277 10.56 36.19 -11.22
C THR A 277 10.28 37.28 -12.27
N GLY A 278 9.01 37.61 -12.52
CA GLY A 278 8.60 38.50 -13.61
C GLY A 278 8.66 37.84 -14.99
N VAL A 279 8.98 36.54 -15.06
CA VAL A 279 8.90 35.74 -16.27
C VAL A 279 7.58 34.98 -16.28
N ALA A 280 6.89 34.97 -17.42
CA ALA A 280 5.63 34.24 -17.58
C ALA A 280 5.84 32.74 -17.82
N SER A 281 6.63 32.10 -16.95
CA SER A 281 6.91 30.68 -17.00
C SER A 281 7.25 30.09 -15.64
N GLY A 282 7.04 28.78 -15.50
CA GLY A 282 7.62 27.95 -14.44
C GLY A 282 8.67 27.01 -15.04
N GLN A 283 9.76 26.76 -14.32
CA GLN A 283 10.82 25.82 -14.73
C GLN A 283 11.12 24.81 -13.63
N PHE A 284 11.58 23.63 -14.02
CA PHE A 284 12.06 22.61 -13.09
C PHE A 284 13.20 21.80 -13.67
N VAL A 285 14.05 21.26 -12.79
CA VAL A 285 15.16 20.37 -13.13
C VAL A 285 14.98 19.05 -12.40
N LEU A 286 15.09 17.92 -13.10
CA LEU A 286 14.95 16.60 -12.48
C LEU A 286 16.20 16.19 -11.69
N LYS A 287 15.99 15.43 -10.60
CA LYS A 287 17.07 14.81 -9.81
C LYS A 287 17.94 13.87 -10.62
N LYS A 288 17.33 13.21 -11.61
CA LYS A 288 17.98 12.26 -12.53
C LYS A 288 17.28 12.35 -13.88
N THR A 289 18.04 12.14 -14.95
CA THR A 289 17.47 11.98 -16.29
C THR A 289 16.43 10.88 -16.30
N ASN A 290 15.23 11.19 -16.76
CA ASN A 290 14.20 10.19 -16.99
C ASN A 290 14.37 9.64 -18.42
N LYS A 291 14.77 8.37 -18.55
CA LYS A 291 15.02 7.74 -19.86
C LYS A 291 13.74 7.38 -20.62
N THR A 292 12.61 7.22 -19.91
CA THR A 292 11.33 6.89 -20.56
C THR A 292 10.63 8.15 -21.06
N LEU A 293 11.05 9.31 -20.56
CA LEU A 293 10.55 10.61 -20.99
C LEU A 293 11.45 11.18 -22.10
N PRO A 294 10.94 11.27 -23.34
CA PRO A 294 11.64 11.88 -24.46
C PRO A 294 11.74 13.40 -24.28
N ASP A 295 12.60 14.03 -25.08
CA ASP A 295 12.48 15.46 -25.33
C ASP A 295 11.15 15.71 -26.04
N LEU A 296 10.34 16.63 -25.53
CA LEU A 296 9.00 16.88 -26.07
C LEU A 296 8.60 18.33 -26.01
N ARG A 297 7.66 18.70 -26.88
CA ARG A 297 6.88 19.94 -26.76
C ARG A 297 5.40 19.64 -26.86
N ALA A 298 4.60 20.18 -25.95
CA ALA A 298 3.15 20.03 -25.94
C ALA A 298 2.48 21.38 -25.63
N TRP A 299 1.18 21.44 -25.86
CA TRP A 299 0.35 22.60 -25.49
C TRP A 299 -0.73 22.16 -24.53
N ALA A 300 -0.90 22.89 -23.44
CA ALA A 300 -1.90 22.59 -22.43
C ALA A 300 -2.72 23.82 -22.09
N LEU A 301 -3.98 23.58 -21.71
CA LEU A 301 -4.83 24.60 -21.15
C LEU A 301 -4.38 24.93 -19.73
N ALA A 302 -4.65 26.15 -19.32
CA ALA A 302 -4.36 26.62 -17.98
C ALA A 302 -5.40 27.61 -17.53
N ARG A 303 -5.37 27.92 -16.24
CA ARG A 303 -6.05 29.08 -15.68
C ARG A 303 -5.15 29.83 -14.72
N CYS A 304 -5.25 31.14 -14.74
CA CYS A 304 -4.54 32.02 -13.83
C CYS A 304 -5.56 32.76 -12.95
N SER A 305 -5.21 32.95 -11.67
CA SER A 305 -6.02 33.74 -10.74
C SER A 305 -5.16 34.77 -10.02
N ASN A 306 -5.73 35.95 -9.80
CA ASN A 306 -5.17 37.02 -8.99
C ASN A 306 -6.29 37.55 -8.06
N PRO A 307 -6.32 37.11 -6.79
CA PRO A 307 -7.32 37.55 -5.83
C PRO A 307 -7.34 39.07 -5.62
N ASP A 308 -6.17 39.71 -5.60
CA ASP A 308 -6.04 41.15 -5.35
C ASP A 308 -6.67 42.00 -6.47
N ARG A 309 -6.70 41.46 -7.70
CA ARG A 309 -7.35 42.06 -8.86
C ARG A 309 -8.74 41.54 -9.16
N ASN A 310 -9.28 40.66 -8.29
CA ASN A 310 -10.54 39.96 -8.50
C ASN A 310 -10.60 39.22 -9.86
N TYR A 311 -9.46 38.68 -10.30
CA TYR A 311 -9.38 37.85 -11.49
C TYR A 311 -9.36 36.39 -11.06
N MET A 312 -10.42 35.66 -11.42
CA MET A 312 -10.55 34.26 -11.04
C MET A 312 -10.64 33.41 -12.29
N ALA A 313 -9.83 32.34 -12.33
CA ALA A 313 -9.86 31.31 -13.36
C ALA A 313 -9.82 31.85 -14.80
N ARG A 314 -8.95 32.84 -15.07
CA ARG A 314 -8.77 33.36 -16.44
C ARG A 314 -8.16 32.27 -17.32
N PRO A 315 -8.78 31.90 -18.45
CA PRO A 315 -8.26 30.85 -19.31
C PRO A 315 -6.96 31.30 -19.96
N ASN A 316 -6.00 30.39 -19.99
CA ASN A 316 -4.68 30.59 -20.54
C ASN A 316 -4.24 29.35 -21.34
N LEU A 317 -3.22 29.56 -22.16
CA LEU A 317 -2.60 28.54 -22.99
C LEU A 317 -1.11 28.53 -22.69
N PHE A 318 -0.59 27.34 -22.40
CA PHE A 318 0.81 27.12 -22.06
C PHE A 318 1.47 26.19 -23.07
N ALA A 319 2.70 26.52 -23.44
CA ALA A 319 3.60 25.56 -24.07
C ALA A 319 4.41 24.87 -22.98
N ILE A 320 4.38 23.55 -22.98
CA ILE A 320 5.19 22.70 -22.12
C ILE A 320 6.31 22.16 -22.98
N TRP A 321 7.55 22.30 -22.54
CA TRP A 321 8.66 21.58 -23.16
C TRP A 321 9.53 20.91 -22.12
N ILE A 322 10.00 19.73 -22.48
CA ILE A 322 10.94 18.94 -21.68
C ILE A 322 12.11 18.64 -22.60
N HIS A 323 13.32 18.85 -22.11
CA HIS A 323 14.52 18.60 -22.89
C HIS A 323 15.64 18.09 -21.99
N THR A 324 16.51 17.26 -22.56
CA THR A 324 17.64 16.69 -21.86
C THR A 324 18.94 17.18 -22.50
N TRP A 325 19.73 17.93 -21.73
CA TRP A 325 21.03 18.43 -22.16
C TRP A 325 22.10 18.14 -21.11
N GLN A 326 23.28 17.69 -21.53
CA GLN A 326 24.40 17.34 -20.63
C GLN A 326 24.06 16.42 -19.44
N LYS A 327 23.08 15.51 -19.60
CA LYS A 327 22.54 14.61 -18.55
C LYS A 327 21.66 15.29 -17.49
N GLU A 328 21.23 16.52 -17.74
CA GLU A 328 20.21 17.20 -16.95
C GLU A 328 18.94 17.27 -17.79
N THR A 329 17.80 16.91 -17.19
CA THR A 329 16.49 17.00 -17.82
C THR A 329 15.76 18.17 -17.20
N GLU A 330 15.37 19.12 -18.03
CA GLU A 330 14.70 20.35 -17.62
C GLU A 330 13.33 20.44 -18.29
N GLY A 331 12.33 20.87 -17.50
CA GLY A 331 10.99 21.17 -17.99
C GLY A 331 10.66 22.65 -17.84
N THR A 332 9.86 23.18 -18.76
CA THR A 332 9.36 24.54 -18.69
C THR A 332 7.91 24.62 -19.10
N PHE A 333 7.15 25.40 -18.35
CA PHE A 333 5.75 25.72 -18.58
C PHE A 333 5.71 27.20 -18.93
N ALA A 334 5.65 27.53 -20.22
CA ALA A 334 5.68 28.91 -20.67
C ALA A 334 4.32 29.38 -21.16
N HIS A 335 3.88 30.53 -20.65
CA HIS A 335 2.66 31.19 -21.11
C HIS A 335 2.78 31.56 -22.59
N ARG A 336 1.70 31.33 -23.34
CA ARG A 336 1.60 31.62 -24.78
C ARG A 336 0.35 32.38 -25.18
N GLY A 337 -0.68 32.40 -24.34
CA GLY A 337 -1.91 33.12 -24.66
C GLY A 337 -2.86 33.19 -23.48
N GLY A 338 -3.71 34.21 -23.49
CA GLY A 338 -4.63 34.52 -22.39
C GLY A 338 -4.07 35.57 -21.44
N GLN A 339 -4.81 35.82 -20.36
CA GLN A 339 -4.42 36.78 -19.33
C GLN A 339 -3.58 36.09 -18.26
N TYR A 340 -2.26 36.29 -18.33
CA TYR A 340 -1.31 35.75 -17.35
C TYR A 340 -1.38 36.51 -16.03
N GLU A 341 -1.47 35.76 -14.93
CA GLU A 341 -1.27 36.24 -13.56
C GLU A 341 -0.38 35.21 -12.85
N ASN A 342 0.61 35.68 -12.11
CA ASN A 342 1.73 34.87 -11.65
C ASN A 342 1.55 34.35 -10.21
N GLU A 343 0.53 34.82 -9.51
CA GLU A 343 0.21 34.48 -8.13
C GLU A 343 -0.38 33.07 -8.00
N PHE A 344 -1.21 32.66 -8.96
CA PHE A 344 -1.79 31.32 -9.00
C PHE A 344 -1.96 30.87 -10.44
N VAL A 345 -1.07 29.97 -10.89
CA VAL A 345 -1.15 29.32 -12.20
C VAL A 345 -1.47 27.85 -12.00
N GLU A 346 -2.48 27.37 -12.72
CA GLU A 346 -2.84 25.96 -12.78
C GLU A 346 -2.88 25.54 -14.23
N VAL A 347 -2.02 24.59 -14.62
CA VAL A 347 -1.93 24.03 -15.96
C VAL A 347 -2.46 22.60 -15.91
N PHE A 348 -3.43 22.28 -16.76
CA PHE A 348 -4.18 21.05 -16.64
C PHE A 348 -4.69 20.49 -17.98
N GLY A 349 -5.04 19.21 -17.96
CA GLY A 349 -5.70 18.52 -19.06
C GLY A 349 -4.72 17.76 -19.94
N SER A 350 -5.11 17.53 -21.19
CA SER A 350 -4.30 16.78 -22.15
C SER A 350 -4.00 17.60 -23.39
N GLY A 351 -2.81 17.37 -23.95
CA GLY A 351 -2.31 18.08 -25.12
C GLY A 351 -1.52 17.15 -26.04
N PRO A 352 -1.63 17.31 -27.37
CA PRO A 352 -0.77 16.58 -28.28
C PRO A 352 0.68 17.07 -28.13
N CYS A 353 1.62 16.14 -28.11
CA CYS A 353 3.03 16.43 -28.35
C CYS A 353 3.20 16.82 -29.83
N ILE A 354 3.80 17.98 -30.06
CA ILE A 354 4.00 18.58 -31.40
C ILE A 354 5.42 18.35 -31.90
N GLU A 355 6.36 18.11 -30.99
CA GLU A 355 7.74 17.68 -31.29
C GLU A 355 8.10 16.53 -30.35
N TYR A 356 8.68 15.47 -30.91
CA TYR A 356 9.14 14.23 -30.26
C TYR A 356 10.44 13.78 -30.92
#